data_AF-A0A7X5DX63-F1
#
_entry.id   AF-A0A7X5DX63-F1
#
_cell.length_a   1.000
_cell.length_b   1.000
_cell.length_c   1.000
_cell.angle_alpha   90.00
_cell.angle_beta   90.00
_cell.angle_gamma   90.00
#
_symmetry.space_group_name_H-M   'P 1'
#
loop_
_entity.id
_entity.type
_entity.pdbx_description
1 polymer ?
#
loop_
_entity_poly.entity_id
_entity_poly.type
_entity_poly.pdbx_seq_one_letter_code
_entity_poly.pdbx_strand_id
1 'polypeptide(L)' 'MIVIAEKSRADYFKERRKERKSFSVLLERKKAEKFEKKLEELQKTKAEWLNEKIDEELGK' A
#
# COMPACT_ATOMS: atom_id res chain seq x y z
N MET A 1 -10.50 -35.71 -10.19
CA MET A 1 -10.84 -34.39 -10.78
C MET A 1 -11.00 -33.40 -9.64
N ILE A 2 -10.16 -32.37 -9.57
CA ILE A 2 -10.33 -31.29 -8.58
C ILE A 2 -10.96 -30.13 -9.33
N VAL A 3 -12.24 -29.86 -9.06
CA VAL A 3 -12.94 -28.69 -9.58
C VAL A 3 -12.53 -27.51 -8.71
N ILE A 4 -11.48 -26.81 -9.12
CA ILE A 4 -11.15 -25.51 -8.55
C ILE A 4 -12.18 -24.55 -9.14
N ALA A 5 -13.21 -24.21 -8.37
CA ALA A 5 -14.13 -23.16 -8.75
C ALA A 5 -13.30 -21.92 -9.11
N GLU A 6 -13.32 -21.55 -10.40
CA GLU A 6 -12.65 -20.36 -10.92
C GLU A 6 -13.29 -19.15 -10.24
N LYS A 7 -12.80 -18.76 -9.05
CA LYS A 7 -13.09 -17.44 -8.49
C LYS A 7 -12.66 -16.47 -9.57
N SER A 8 -13.63 -15.86 -10.25
CA SER A 8 -13.37 -14.99 -11.38
C SER A 8 -12.36 -13.95 -10.92
N ARG A 9 -11.37 -13.64 -11.76
CA ARG A 9 -10.40 -12.57 -11.52
C ARG A 9 -11.12 -11.27 -11.11
N ALA A 10 -12.33 -11.05 -11.61
CA ALA A 10 -13.20 -9.95 -11.24
C ALA A 10 -13.61 -9.98 -9.75
N ASP A 11 -13.95 -11.14 -9.19
CA ASP A 11 -14.33 -11.28 -7.79
C ASP A 11 -13.15 -11.08 -6.85
N TYR A 12 -11.95 -11.55 -7.22
CA TYR A 12 -10.72 -11.24 -6.48
C TYR A 12 -10.47 -9.72 -6.39
N PHE A 13 -10.63 -8.99 -7.49
CA PHE A 13 -10.48 -7.54 -7.48
C PHE A 13 -11.61 -6.82 -6.74
N LYS A 14 -12.84 -7.37 -6.73
CA LYS A 14 -13.95 -6.83 -5.94
C LYS A 14 -13.66 -6.94 -4.45
N GLU A 15 -13.29 -8.12 -3.96
CA GLU A 15 -12.97 -8.34 -2.53
C GLU A 15 -11.79 -7.47 -2.10
N ARG A 16 -10.73 -7.40 -2.91
CA ARG A 16 -9.56 -6.56 -2.63
C ARG A 16 -9.91 -5.07 -2.45
N ARG A 17 -10.88 -4.53 -3.19
CA ARG A 17 -11.33 -3.13 -3.03
C ARG A 17 -12.19 -2.90 -1.79
N LYS A 18 -12.87 -3.94 -1.27
CA LYS A 18 -13.62 -3.85 -0.01
C LYS A 18 -12.68 -3.71 1.17
N GLU A 19 -11.57 -4.45 1.15
CA GLU A 19 -10.62 -4.49 2.26
C GLU A 19 -9.55 -3.39 2.19
N ARG A 20 -9.23 -2.88 0.99
CA ARG A 20 -8.13 -1.94 0.79
C ARG A 20 -8.57 -0.72 -0.01
N LYS A 21 -8.28 0.46 0.52
CA LYS A 21 -8.50 1.75 -0.15
C LYS A 21 -7.17 2.34 -0.59
N SER A 22 -7.09 2.83 -1.83
CA SER A 22 -5.91 3.56 -2.31
C SER A 22 -5.90 4.99 -1.78
N PHE A 23 -4.78 5.41 -1.23
CA PHE A 23 -4.52 6.79 -0.83
C PHE A 23 -3.33 7.33 -1.63
N SER A 24 -3.59 8.29 -2.51
CA SER A 24 -2.61 8.82 -3.45
C SER A 24 -2.59 10.35 -3.36
N VAL A 25 -1.42 10.92 -3.08
CA VAL A 25 -1.20 12.35 -2.94
C VAL A 25 -0.01 12.76 -3.81
N LEU A 26 -0.11 13.91 -4.48
CA LEU A 26 0.99 14.48 -5.23
C LEU A 26 1.96 15.18 -4.28
N LEU A 27 3.25 14.87 -4.43
CA LEU A 27 4.34 15.47 -3.69
C LEU A 27 5.23 16.27 -4.64
N GLU A 28 5.90 17.29 -4.11
CA GLU A 28 6.97 17.97 -4.85
C GLU A 28 8.07 16.95 -5.20
N ARG A 29 8.56 17.03 -6.44
CA ARG A 29 9.43 16.00 -7.02
C ARG A 29 10.69 15.77 -6.20
N LYS A 30 11.43 16.84 -5.86
CA LYS A 30 12.69 16.72 -5.10
C LYS A 30 12.45 16.18 -3.69
N LYS A 31 11.33 16.57 -3.06
CA LYS A 31 10.90 16.02 -1.78
C LYS A 31 10.65 14.52 -1.87
N ALA A 32 9.95 14.05 -2.90
CA ALA A 32 9.69 12.63 -3.11
C ALA A 32 11.00 11.85 -3.34
N GLU A 33 11.88 12.34 -4.22
CA GLU A 33 13.18 11.70 -4.52
C GLU A 33 14.09 11.62 -3.29
N LYS A 34 14.15 12.68 -2.46
CA LYS A 34 14.89 12.65 -1.19
C LYS A 34 14.31 11.66 -0.19
N PHE A 35 12.98 11.57 -0.15
CA PHE A 35 12.29 10.69 0.78
C PHE A 35 12.45 9.22 0.38
N GLU A 36 12.46 8.91 -0.91
CA GLU A 36 12.78 7.57 -1.43
C GLU A 36 14.16 7.10 -0.98
N LYS A 37 15.20 7.94 -1.10
CA LYS A 37 16.54 7.60 -0.61
C LYS A 37 16.56 7.29 0.88
N LYS A 38 15.86 8.10 1.68
CA LYS A 38 15.74 7.87 3.12
C LYS A 38 15.04 6.54 3.44
N LEU A 39 14.04 6.15 2.65
CA LEU A 39 13.37 4.87 2.81
C LEU A 39 14.28 3.69 2.46
N GLU A 40 15.12 3.84 1.44
CA GLU A 40 16.14 2.84 1.09
C GLU A 40 17.15 2.66 2.23
N GLU A 41 17.64 3.75 2.84
CA GLU A 41 18.52 3.70 4.01
C GLU A 41 17.87 3.03 5.23
N LEU A 42 16.56 3.20 5.40
CA LEU A 42 15.77 2.58 6.46
C LEU A 42 15.32 1.14 6.12
N GLN A 43 15.63 0.65 4.92
CA GLN A 43 15.14 -0.63 4.37
C GLN A 43 13.62 -0.81 4.50
N LYS A 44 12.85 0.28 4.33
CA LYS A 44 11.39 0.29 4.46
C LYS A 44 10.73 0.63 3.14
N THR A 45 9.62 -0.02 2.82
CA THR A 45 8.82 0.38 1.65
C THR A 45 7.99 1.63 1.96
N LYS A 46 7.58 2.35 0.91
CA LYS A 46 6.66 3.50 1.04
C LYS A 46 5.36 3.13 1.74
N ALA A 47 4.86 1.91 1.46
CA ALA A 47 3.62 1.42 2.04
C ALA A 47 3.79 1.16 3.54
N GLU A 48 4.86 0.49 3.95
CA GLU A 48 5.14 0.25 5.37
C GLU A 48 5.28 1.57 6.12
N TRP A 49 6.12 2.48 5.62
CA TRP A 49 6.29 3.78 6.26
C TRP A 49 4.98 4.57 6.38
N LEU A 50 4.14 4.56 5.34
CA LEU A 50 2.87 5.29 5.39
C LEU A 50 1.90 4.66 6.39
N ASN A 51 1.82 3.33 6.46
CA ASN A 51 0.98 2.65 7.46
C ASN A 51 1.49 2.92 8.88
N GLU A 52 2.79 2.82 9.12
CA GLU A 52 3.38 3.14 10.44
C GLU A 52 3.06 4.58 10.85
N LYS A 53 3.18 5.55 9.95
CA LYS A 53 2.82 6.95 10.25
C LYS A 53 1.33 7.17 10.48
N ILE A 54 0.47 6.41 9.83
CA ILE A 54 -0.97 6.45 10.08
C ILE A 54 -1.29 5.80 11.43
N ASP A 55 -0.69 4.66 11.75
CA ASP A 55 -0.90 3.99 13.05
C ASP A 55 -0.42 4.86 14.21
N GLU A 56 0.75 5.51 14.09
CA GLU A 56 1.24 6.51 15.06
C GLU A 56 0.23 7.64 15.29
N GLU A 57 -0.34 8.22 14.21
CA GLU A 57 -1.33 9.31 14.30
C GLU A 57 -2.67 8.84 14.89
N LEU A 58 -3.05 7.59 14.63
CA LEU A 58 -4.24 6.96 15.19
C LEU A 58 -4.02 6.48 16.63
N GLY A 59 -2.81 6.65 17.19
CA GLY A 59 -2.46 6.20 18.55
C GLY A 59 -2.49 4.68 18.71
N LYS A 60 -2.22 3.93 17.63
CA LYS A 60 -2.12 2.47 17.62
C LYS A 60 -0.70 1.97 17.79
#